data_AF-A0A2T0TGP5-F1
#
_entry.id   AF-A0A2T0TGP5-F1
#
_cell.length_a   1.000
_cell.length_b   1.000
_cell.length_c   1.000
_cell.angle_alpha   90.00
_cell.angle_beta   90.00
_cell.angle_gamma   90.00
#
_symmetry.space_group_name_H-M   'P 1'
#
loop_
_entity.id
_entity.type
_entity.pdbx_description
1 polymer ?
#
loop_
_entity_poly.entity_id
_entity_poly.type
_entity_poly.pdbx_seq_one_letter_code
_entity_poly.pdbx_strand_id
1 'polypeptide(L)'
;MTIDLMTGVERTRRGSAKRRVLRALLAIAMIVGAIGATAGTASAAQVCSGAKDANVCLAINGLGNNTFAIHVGIDAYMSGAEAQEFIDDVGDPFTVWIRGWDNGRPGEFLFALPTTLLVASDEFGLGGDFDRAVPGAWLNEDEGPDEVVAVLTLTDTDTNTVVKTYTSPVLTGDWS
;
A
#
# COMPACT_ATOMS: atom_id res chain seq x y z
N MET A 1 63.44 -40.61 -14.05
CA MET A 1 62.86 -41.83 -13.45
C MET A 1 61.60 -41.38 -12.72
N THR A 2 60.38 -41.59 -13.17
CA THR A 2 59.83 -42.15 -14.40
C THR A 2 58.48 -41.46 -14.58
N ILE A 3 58.24 -40.89 -15.75
CA ILE A 3 56.96 -40.30 -16.17
C ILE A 3 56.08 -41.48 -16.59
N ASP A 4 54.87 -41.57 -16.06
CA ASP A 4 53.87 -42.51 -16.57
C ASP A 4 52.75 -41.75 -17.29
N LEU A 5 52.55 -42.15 -18.54
CA LEU A 5 51.74 -41.52 -19.56
C LEU A 5 50.97 -42.63 -20.25
N MET A 6 49.68 -42.78 -19.98
CA MET A 6 48.72 -43.52 -20.82
C MET A 6 47.32 -42.92 -20.61
N THR A 7 46.81 -42.05 -21.50
CA THR A 7 46.06 -42.34 -22.74
C THR A 7 44.91 -43.34 -22.56
N GLY A 8 43.67 -42.87 -22.73
CA GLY A 8 42.49 -43.73 -22.65
C GLY A 8 41.16 -43.10 -23.10
N VAL A 9 41.04 -42.87 -24.41
CA VAL A 9 39.83 -43.08 -25.24
C VAL A 9 38.56 -42.24 -24.99
N GLU A 10 38.30 -41.44 -26.03
CA GLU A 10 37.09 -40.72 -26.43
C GLU A 10 35.83 -41.61 -26.51
N ARG A 11 34.68 -41.15 -25.99
CA ARG A 11 33.34 -41.55 -26.47
C ARG A 11 32.37 -40.39 -26.47
N THR A 12 32.14 -39.83 -27.64
CA THR A 12 30.97 -39.03 -27.99
C THR A 12 29.71 -39.89 -27.86
N ARG A 13 28.75 -39.48 -27.02
CA ARG A 13 27.34 -39.89 -27.15
C ARG A 13 26.44 -38.65 -27.21
N ARG A 14 26.08 -38.32 -28.45
CA ARG A 14 24.91 -37.52 -28.82
C ARG A 14 23.67 -38.37 -28.50
N GLY A 15 22.76 -37.88 -27.66
CA GLY A 15 21.56 -38.60 -27.28
C GLY A 15 20.56 -37.71 -26.59
N SER A 16 19.60 -37.21 -27.37
CA SER A 16 18.46 -36.41 -26.96
C SER A 16 17.65 -37.04 -25.82
N ALA A 17 17.43 -36.30 -24.74
CA ALA A 17 16.35 -36.56 -23.80
C ALA A 17 15.58 -35.26 -23.53
N LYS A 18 14.59 -35.02 -24.39
CA LYS A 18 13.47 -34.11 -24.18
C LYS A 18 12.90 -34.35 -22.78
N ARG A 19 13.17 -33.46 -21.82
CA ARG A 19 12.43 -33.41 -20.56
C ARG A 19 12.18 -31.96 -20.17
N ARG A 20 10.90 -31.59 -20.35
CA ARG A 20 10.16 -30.66 -19.49
C ARG A 20 10.75 -29.26 -19.37
N VAL A 21 10.52 -28.43 -20.38
CA VAL A 21 10.20 -27.01 -20.13
C VAL A 21 8.76 -26.82 -20.55
N LEU A 22 7.89 -27.29 -19.66
CA LEU A 22 6.45 -27.11 -19.71
C LEU A 22 6.18 -25.78 -19.00
N ARG A 23 5.34 -24.94 -19.62
CA ARG A 23 4.48 -23.93 -18.98
C ARG A 23 5.15 -22.68 -18.41
N ALA A 24 5.05 -21.60 -19.19
CA ALA A 24 4.83 -20.26 -18.63
C ALA A 24 3.75 -19.58 -19.48
N LEU A 25 2.48 -19.92 -19.21
CA LEU A 25 1.34 -19.09 -19.61
C LEU A 25 1.15 -18.08 -18.47
N LEU A 26 1.58 -16.84 -18.70
CA LEU A 26 1.28 -15.70 -17.84
C LEU A 26 -0.19 -15.31 -18.06
N ALA A 27 -1.06 -15.81 -17.19
CA ALA A 27 -2.41 -15.26 -17.06
C ALA A 27 -2.33 -14.02 -16.17
N ILE A 28 -2.47 -12.84 -16.78
CA ILE A 28 -2.67 -11.58 -16.07
C ILE A 28 -4.10 -11.63 -15.53
N ALA A 29 -4.26 -11.95 -14.25
CA ALA A 29 -5.52 -11.75 -13.55
C ALA A 29 -5.54 -10.31 -13.03
N MET A 30 -6.21 -9.41 -13.76
CA MET A 30 -6.66 -8.14 -13.18
C MET A 30 -7.81 -8.47 -12.23
N ILE A 31 -7.55 -8.46 -10.93
CA ILE A 31 -8.60 -8.55 -9.91
C ILE A 31 -9.21 -7.14 -9.80
N VAL A 32 -10.30 -6.91 -10.53
CA VAL A 32 -11.28 -5.87 -10.17
C VAL A 32 -12.42 -6.62 -9.50
N GLY A 33 -12.44 -6.60 -8.17
CA GLY A 33 -13.45 -7.28 -7.39
C GLY A 33 -13.90 -6.40 -6.23
N ALA A 34 -15.00 -5.67 -6.43
CA ALA A 34 -15.80 -5.20 -5.31
C ALA A 34 -16.45 -6.43 -4.66
N ILE A 35 -16.06 -6.75 -3.43
CA ILE A 35 -16.69 -7.83 -2.67
C ILE A 35 -17.74 -7.21 -1.76
N GLY A 36 -19.00 -7.43 -2.12
CA GLY A 36 -20.16 -7.18 -1.27
C GLY A 36 -20.27 -8.20 -0.13
N ALA A 37 -20.87 -7.74 0.97
CA ALA A 37 -20.98 -8.32 2.29
C ALA A 37 -21.21 -9.84 2.39
N THR A 38 -20.40 -10.49 3.23
CA THR A 38 -20.78 -11.71 3.96
C THR A 38 -20.52 -11.47 5.44
N ALA A 39 -21.56 -11.61 6.26
CA ALA A 39 -21.51 -11.33 7.69
C ALA A 39 -20.68 -12.37 8.45
N GLY A 40 -19.83 -11.90 9.37
CA GLY A 40 -19.35 -12.67 10.52
C GLY A 40 -17.98 -13.32 10.43
N THR A 41 -16.94 -12.65 9.94
CA THR A 41 -15.53 -13.02 10.09
C THR A 41 -14.68 -11.77 9.83
N ALA A 42 -13.53 -11.60 10.51
CA ALA A 42 -12.55 -10.52 10.30
C ALA A 42 -12.58 -9.96 8.87
N SER A 43 -13.33 -8.87 8.68
CA SER A 43 -13.54 -8.28 7.37
C SER A 43 -12.27 -7.49 7.03
N ALA A 44 -11.62 -7.88 5.95
CA ALA A 44 -10.53 -7.15 5.35
C ALA A 44 -11.07 -6.43 4.12
N ALA A 45 -11.06 -5.09 4.15
CA ALA A 45 -11.50 -4.26 3.05
C ALA A 45 -10.36 -3.33 2.64
N GLN A 46 -10.15 -3.14 1.34
CA GLN A 46 -9.09 -2.28 0.81
C GLN A 46 -9.53 -1.58 -0.48
N VAL A 47 -9.13 -0.31 -0.62
CA VAL A 47 -9.25 0.48 -1.85
C VAL A 47 -7.95 1.21 -2.15
N CYS A 48 -7.64 1.42 -3.42
CA CYS A 48 -6.46 2.15 -3.89
C CYS A 48 -6.85 3.12 -5.00
N SER A 49 -6.26 4.32 -5.01
CA SER A 49 -6.61 5.36 -6.00
C SER A 49 -6.18 4.97 -7.41
N GLY A 50 -5.03 4.31 -7.57
CA GLY A 50 -4.43 4.05 -8.88
C GLY A 50 -4.15 5.33 -9.69
N ALA A 51 -4.09 6.50 -9.03
CA ALA A 51 -3.90 7.78 -9.69
C ALA A 51 -2.44 7.95 -10.15
N LYS A 52 -2.25 8.77 -11.18
CA LYS A 52 -0.94 8.91 -11.86
C LYS A 52 0.07 9.74 -11.08
N ASP A 53 -0.39 10.56 -10.16
CA ASP A 53 0.39 11.48 -9.34
C ASP A 53 0.67 10.93 -7.94
N ALA A 54 -0.24 10.12 -7.41
CA ALA A 54 0.03 9.24 -6.29
C ALA A 54 -0.94 8.06 -6.24
N ASN A 55 -0.45 6.88 -5.86
CA ASN A 55 -1.29 5.76 -5.47
C ASN A 55 -1.48 5.77 -3.95
N VAL A 56 -2.71 6.02 -3.48
CA VAL A 56 -3.04 5.97 -2.05
C VAL A 56 -3.97 4.80 -1.81
N CYS A 57 -3.57 3.90 -0.91
CA CYS A 57 -4.33 2.75 -0.50
C CYS A 57 -4.80 2.90 0.95
N LEU A 58 -6.08 2.62 1.21
CA LEU A 58 -6.64 2.48 2.56
C LEU A 58 -7.12 1.05 2.73
N ALA A 59 -6.70 0.40 3.81
CA ALA A 59 -7.17 -0.91 4.22
C ALA A 59 -7.65 -0.92 5.67
N ILE A 60 -8.73 -1.64 5.93
CA ILE A 60 -9.30 -1.87 7.26
C ILE A 60 -9.47 -3.38 7.45
N ASN A 61 -8.81 -3.91 8.47
CA ASN A 61 -8.78 -5.33 8.78
C ASN A 61 -9.33 -5.58 10.19
N GLY A 62 -10.39 -6.38 10.31
CA GLY A 62 -10.89 -6.80 11.63
C GLY A 62 -9.86 -7.63 12.40
N LEU A 63 -9.56 -7.23 13.64
CA LEU A 63 -8.69 -7.96 14.56
C LEU A 63 -9.48 -8.82 15.58
N GLY A 64 -10.81 -8.68 15.59
CA GLY A 64 -11.70 -9.26 16.59
C GLY A 64 -11.96 -8.30 17.76
N ASN A 65 -12.91 -8.64 18.64
CA ASN A 65 -13.31 -7.83 19.81
C ASN A 65 -13.62 -6.36 19.47
N ASN A 66 -14.32 -6.12 18.35
CA ASN A 66 -14.60 -4.80 17.82
C ASN A 66 -13.37 -3.88 17.69
N THR A 67 -12.23 -4.47 17.28
CA THR A 67 -10.97 -3.77 17.03
C THR A 67 -10.56 -3.99 15.58
N PHE A 68 -10.03 -2.94 14.94
CA PHE A 68 -9.63 -2.93 13.53
C PHE A 68 -8.21 -2.41 13.38
N ALA A 69 -7.42 -3.05 12.51
CA ALA A 69 -6.16 -2.53 12.03
C ALA A 69 -6.42 -1.67 10.79
N ILE A 70 -6.05 -0.41 10.90
CA ILE A 70 -6.06 0.57 9.81
C ILE A 70 -4.67 0.61 9.23
N HIS A 71 -4.59 0.49 7.91
CA HIS A 71 -3.36 0.61 7.16
C HIS A 71 -3.56 1.59 6.02
N VAL A 72 -2.66 2.57 5.89
CA VAL A 72 -2.61 3.50 4.76
C VAL A 72 -1.24 3.40 4.12
N GLY A 73 -1.22 3.13 2.82
CA GLY A 73 -0.01 3.15 2.00
C GLY A 73 -0.07 4.28 0.99
N ILE A 74 1.05 4.92 0.70
CA ILE A 74 1.20 5.91 -0.36
C ILE A 74 2.43 5.64 -1.21
N ASP A 75 2.26 5.78 -2.53
CA ASP A 75 3.35 5.94 -3.50
C ASP A 75 3.11 7.25 -4.25
N ALA A 76 3.76 8.34 -3.83
CA ALA A 76 3.62 9.66 -4.44
C ALA A 76 4.74 9.91 -5.45
N TYR A 77 4.35 10.07 -6.73
CA TYR A 77 5.29 10.27 -7.82
C TYR A 77 5.86 11.70 -7.79
N MET A 78 7.13 11.80 -7.42
CA MET A 78 7.94 13.01 -7.39
C MET A 78 9.42 12.65 -7.56
N SER A 79 10.29 13.65 -7.65
CA SER A 79 11.72 13.37 -7.70
C SER A 79 12.23 12.83 -6.36
N GLY A 80 13.28 12.00 -6.37
CA GLY A 80 13.89 11.51 -5.14
C GLY A 80 14.41 12.64 -4.23
N ALA A 81 14.92 13.72 -4.83
CA ALA A 81 15.38 14.90 -4.09
C ALA A 81 14.23 15.65 -3.40
N GLU A 82 13.10 15.85 -4.10
CA GLU A 82 11.89 16.45 -3.53
C GLU A 82 11.30 15.57 -2.41
N ALA A 83 11.28 14.25 -2.60
CA ALA A 83 10.85 13.32 -1.56
C ALA A 83 11.76 13.38 -0.32
N GLN A 84 13.08 13.46 -0.53
CA GLN A 84 14.05 13.54 0.56
C GLN A 84 13.95 14.86 1.32
N GLU A 85 13.62 15.96 0.65
CA GLU A 85 13.36 17.26 1.30
C GLU A 85 12.26 17.12 2.36
N PHE A 86 11.11 16.52 2.02
CA PHE A 86 10.03 16.29 2.99
C PHE A 86 10.39 15.31 4.13
N ILE A 87 11.34 14.39 3.91
CA ILE A 87 11.78 13.46 4.95
C ILE A 87 12.77 14.13 5.91
N ASP A 88 13.63 14.99 5.39
CA ASP A 88 14.68 15.67 6.16
C ASP A 88 14.15 16.93 6.88
N ASP A 89 12.98 17.44 6.48
CA ASP A 89 12.38 18.64 7.03
C ASP A 89 11.96 18.47 8.50
N VAL A 90 12.26 19.48 9.32
CA VAL A 90 12.05 19.42 10.78
C VAL A 90 10.62 19.83 11.11
N GLY A 91 9.82 18.88 11.60
CA GLY A 91 8.44 19.13 12.04
C GLY A 91 7.54 17.97 11.66
N ASP A 92 6.32 18.29 11.24
CA ASP A 92 5.33 17.34 10.72
C ASP A 92 4.99 17.67 9.25
N PRO A 93 5.97 17.59 8.31
CA PRO A 93 5.74 17.87 6.90
C PRO A 93 4.75 16.88 6.25
N PHE A 94 4.54 15.74 6.91
CA PHE A 94 3.71 14.66 6.43
C PHE A 94 2.66 14.27 7.47
N THR A 95 1.38 14.46 7.15
CA THR A 95 0.28 14.07 8.04
C THR A 95 -0.73 13.16 7.35
N VAL A 96 -1.28 12.20 8.10
CA VAL A 96 -2.27 11.25 7.61
C VAL A 96 -3.48 11.23 8.53
N TRP A 97 -4.63 11.51 7.94
CA TRP A 97 -5.90 11.66 8.62
C TRP A 97 -6.88 10.64 8.08
N ILE A 98 -7.55 9.93 8.97
CA ILE A 98 -8.75 9.16 8.64
C ILE A 98 -9.96 10.05 8.90
N ARG A 99 -10.84 10.12 7.90
CA ARG A 99 -12.00 11.01 7.90
C ARG A 99 -13.24 10.27 7.45
N GLY A 100 -14.39 10.74 7.91
CA GLY A 100 -15.69 10.41 7.35
C GLY A 100 -15.84 10.97 5.94
N TRP A 101 -16.72 10.39 5.14
CA TRP A 101 -17.04 10.86 3.81
C TRP A 101 -18.46 11.42 3.74
N ASP A 102 -18.57 12.74 3.78
CA ASP A 102 -19.84 13.45 3.83
C ASP A 102 -20.11 14.21 2.54
N ASN A 103 -21.30 14.04 1.96
CA ASN A 103 -21.77 14.91 0.86
C ASN A 103 -20.78 15.02 -0.31
N GLY A 104 -20.05 13.94 -0.61
CA GLY A 104 -19.09 13.89 -1.72
C GLY A 104 -17.72 14.50 -1.43
N ARG A 105 -17.33 14.67 -0.17
CA ARG A 105 -15.99 15.15 0.23
C ARG A 105 -15.57 14.61 1.61
N PRO A 106 -14.28 14.65 1.97
CA PRO A 106 -13.86 14.34 3.33
C PRO A 106 -14.52 15.29 4.35
N GLY A 107 -15.28 14.71 5.27
CA GLY A 107 -16.14 15.36 6.27
C GLY A 107 -15.54 15.32 7.66
N GLU A 108 -16.14 14.56 8.55
CA GLU A 108 -15.70 14.38 9.94
C GLU A 108 -14.21 14.00 10.06
N PHE A 109 -13.53 14.50 11.10
CA PHE A 109 -12.24 13.95 11.51
C PHE A 109 -12.46 12.78 12.48
N LEU A 110 -11.90 11.62 12.15
CA LEU A 110 -11.98 10.44 13.00
C LEU A 110 -10.73 10.34 13.88
N PHE A 111 -9.56 10.19 13.25
CA PHE A 111 -8.27 10.11 13.95
C PHE A 111 -7.10 10.30 12.98
N ALA A 112 -5.92 10.58 13.53
CA ALA A 112 -4.66 10.62 12.79
C ALA A 112 -3.91 9.28 12.87
N LEU A 113 -3.15 8.95 11.83
CA LEU A 113 -2.19 7.84 11.86
C LEU A 113 -0.80 8.37 12.20
N PRO A 114 0.00 7.63 12.99
CA PRO A 114 1.37 8.02 13.27
C PRO A 114 2.25 7.85 12.03
N THR A 115 3.08 8.83 11.73
CA THR A 115 4.11 8.75 10.67
C THR A 115 5.24 7.84 11.16
N THR A 116 5.26 6.58 10.71
CA THR A 116 6.21 5.56 11.21
C THR A 116 7.35 5.23 10.25
N LEU A 117 7.10 5.26 8.94
CA LEU A 117 8.10 4.93 7.93
C LEU A 117 7.83 5.72 6.65
N LEU A 118 8.75 6.62 6.31
CA LEU A 118 8.79 7.30 5.00
C LEU A 118 10.07 6.91 4.29
N VAL A 119 10.00 6.73 2.98
CA VAL A 119 11.13 6.35 2.12
C VAL A 119 11.11 7.20 0.86
N ALA A 120 12.27 7.70 0.46
CA ALA A 120 12.47 8.35 -0.83
C ALA A 120 13.17 7.39 -1.81
N SER A 121 12.78 7.41 -3.08
CA SER A 121 13.47 6.71 -4.16
C SER A 121 13.36 7.47 -5.49
N ASP A 122 14.36 7.35 -6.35
CA ASP A 122 14.33 7.93 -7.69
C ASP A 122 13.32 7.25 -8.63
N GLU A 123 12.93 6.01 -8.33
CA GLU A 123 12.03 5.22 -9.17
C GLU A 123 10.55 5.48 -8.84
N PHE A 124 10.21 5.71 -7.56
CA PHE A 124 8.83 5.80 -7.10
C PHE A 124 8.50 7.12 -6.38
N GLY A 125 9.49 7.97 -6.09
CA GLY A 125 9.31 9.22 -5.35
C GLY A 125 9.21 8.97 -3.85
N LEU A 126 8.15 9.49 -3.22
CA LEU A 126 7.90 9.37 -1.78
C LEU A 126 6.95 8.19 -1.50
N GLY A 127 7.44 7.22 -0.72
CA GLY A 127 6.66 6.07 -0.25
C GLY A 127 6.45 6.11 1.26
N GLY A 128 5.35 5.55 1.74
CA GLY A 128 5.12 5.41 3.18
C GLY A 128 3.98 4.48 3.54
N ASP A 129 4.10 3.87 4.71
CA ASP A 129 3.13 2.94 5.30
C ASP A 129 2.80 3.40 6.74
N PHE A 130 1.51 3.47 7.03
CA PHE A 130 0.98 3.99 8.30
C PHE A 130 -0.03 3.02 8.89
N ASP A 131 0.21 2.62 10.13
CA ASP A 131 -0.61 1.62 10.80
C ASP A 131 -1.14 2.11 12.14
N ARG A 132 -2.40 1.76 12.44
CA ARG A 132 -2.99 1.97 13.76
C ARG A 132 -4.09 0.96 14.04
N ALA A 133 -4.10 0.39 15.24
CA ALA A 133 -5.26 -0.33 15.75
C ALA A 133 -6.24 0.64 16.42
N VAL A 134 -7.53 0.54 16.09
CA VAL A 134 -8.60 1.38 16.64
C VAL A 134 -9.82 0.53 17.03
N PRO A 135 -10.63 0.96 18.01
CA PRO A 135 -11.94 0.35 18.24
C PRO A 135 -12.91 0.72 17.11
N GLY A 136 -13.90 -0.15 16.83
CA GLY A 136 -14.92 0.09 15.79
C GLY A 136 -15.69 1.40 15.95
N ALA A 137 -15.94 1.80 17.21
CA ALA A 137 -16.58 3.07 17.54
C ALA A 137 -15.85 4.33 17.03
N TRP A 138 -14.60 4.22 16.55
CA TRP A 138 -13.87 5.33 15.92
C TRP A 138 -14.04 5.40 14.40
N LEU A 139 -14.62 4.35 13.79
CA LEU A 139 -14.93 4.29 12.36
C LEU A 139 -16.41 4.57 12.09
N ASN A 140 -17.22 4.64 13.16
CA ASN A 140 -18.65 4.86 13.09
C ASN A 140 -18.96 6.32 12.78
N GLU A 141 -19.42 6.60 11.56
CA GLU A 141 -19.60 7.97 11.06
C GLU A 141 -21.03 8.49 11.28
N ASP A 142 -22.07 7.68 11.04
CA ASP A 142 -23.47 8.07 11.19
C ASP A 142 -24.48 6.89 11.25
N GLU A 143 -25.78 7.16 11.03
CA GLU A 143 -26.80 6.11 10.84
C GLU A 143 -26.76 5.60 9.38
N GLY A 144 -25.91 4.62 9.10
CA GLY A 144 -25.75 4.08 7.76
C GLY A 144 -24.58 3.10 7.64
N PRO A 145 -24.21 2.69 6.41
CA PRO A 145 -22.91 2.12 6.15
C PRO A 145 -21.83 3.17 6.43
N ASP A 146 -20.80 2.78 7.16
CA ASP A 146 -19.66 3.65 7.44
C ASP A 146 -18.90 3.96 6.15
N GLU A 147 -18.61 5.24 5.91
CA GLU A 147 -17.84 5.70 4.75
C GLU A 147 -16.57 6.42 5.21
N VAL A 148 -15.41 5.80 4.96
CA VAL A 148 -14.12 6.30 5.45
C VAL A 148 -13.12 6.53 4.33
N VAL A 149 -12.29 7.55 4.52
CA VAL A 149 -11.26 7.96 3.56
C VAL A 149 -9.96 8.31 4.28
N ALA A 150 -8.83 8.03 3.64
CA ALA A 150 -7.52 8.51 4.08
C ALA A 150 -7.17 9.80 3.34
N VAL A 151 -6.78 10.83 4.09
CA VAL A 151 -6.30 12.12 3.57
C VAL A 151 -4.86 12.32 4.02
N LEU A 152 -3.96 12.43 3.05
CA LEU A 152 -2.54 12.67 3.29
C LEU A 152 -2.19 14.07 2.84
N THR A 153 -1.46 14.81 3.67
CA THR A 153 -1.07 16.19 3.38
C THR A 153 0.43 16.35 3.46
N LEU A 154 1.01 16.90 2.38
CA LEU A 154 2.39 17.37 2.32
C LEU A 154 2.43 18.86 2.59
N THR A 155 3.15 19.24 3.64
CA THR A 155 3.36 20.63 4.04
C THR A 155 4.84 20.94 3.94
N ASP A 156 5.18 21.97 3.19
CA ASP A 156 6.50 22.61 3.26
C ASP A 156 6.54 23.40 4.57
N THR A 157 7.37 22.97 5.52
CA THR A 157 7.39 23.58 6.86
C THR A 157 8.24 24.85 6.92
N ASP A 158 9.15 25.07 5.96
CA ASP A 158 9.89 26.32 5.81
C ASP A 158 8.95 27.49 5.50
N THR A 159 7.94 27.24 4.64
CA THR A 159 6.96 28.25 4.24
C THR A 159 5.60 28.11 4.94
N ASN A 160 5.38 27.02 5.68
CA ASN A 160 4.11 26.62 6.28
C ASN A 160 2.97 26.59 5.25
N THR A 161 3.24 26.00 4.08
CA THR A 161 2.26 25.87 2.99
C THR A 161 1.96 24.42 2.66
N VAL A 162 0.68 24.12 2.45
CA VAL A 162 0.26 22.80 1.94
C VAL A 162 0.60 22.73 0.46
N VAL A 163 1.53 21.85 0.12
CA VAL A 163 2.02 21.65 -1.25
C VAL A 163 1.09 20.71 -2.01
N LYS A 164 0.72 19.59 -1.37
CA LYS A 164 -0.19 18.59 -1.95
C LYS A 164 -1.09 17.97 -0.91
N THR A 165 -2.25 17.53 -1.37
CA THR A 165 -3.17 16.68 -0.61
C THR A 165 -3.57 15.51 -1.49
N TYR A 166 -3.39 14.31 -0.95
CA TYR A 166 -3.79 13.06 -1.59
C TYR A 166 -4.94 12.44 -0.82
N THR A 167 -5.82 11.76 -1.53
CA THR A 167 -7.03 11.17 -0.94
C THR A 167 -7.21 9.77 -1.50
N SER A 168 -7.43 8.78 -0.63
CA SER A 168 -7.82 7.44 -1.08
C SER A 168 -9.21 7.47 -1.74
N PRO A 169 -9.62 6.42 -2.46
CA PRO A 169 -11.04 6.20 -2.68
C PRO A 169 -11.77 6.03 -1.34
N VAL A 170 -13.09 6.22 -1.38
CA VAL A 170 -13.96 5.93 -0.24
C VAL A 170 -14.02 4.42 -0.04
N LEU A 171 -13.79 4.00 1.20
CA LEU A 171 -14.03 2.64 1.65
C LEU A 171 -15.37 2.63 2.40
N THR A 172 -16.29 1.76 1.98
CA THR A 172 -17.61 1.61 2.64
C THR A 172 -17.67 0.28 3.37
N GLY A 173 -18.21 0.25 4.59
CA GLY A 173 -18.32 -0.95 5.40
C GLY A 173 -19.30 -0.84 6.55
N ASP A 174 -19.26 -1.82 7.45
CA ASP A 174 -19.96 -1.82 8.73
C ASP A 174 -18.91 -2.21 9.78
N TRP A 175 -18.45 -1.23 10.56
CA TRP A 175 -17.38 -1.39 11.54
C TRP A 175 -17.86 -1.11 12.97
N SER A 176 -19.19 -1.16 13.18
CA SER A 176 -19.86 -0.91 14.47
C SER A 176 -19.98 -2.14 15.38
#